data_AF-A0A0B0NYN5-F1
#
_entry.id   AF-A0A0B0NYN5-F1
#
_cell.length_a   1.000
_cell.length_b   1.000
_cell.length_c   1.000
_cell.angle_alpha   90.00
_cell.angle_beta   90.00
_cell.angle_gamma   90.00
#
_symmetry.space_group_name_H-M   'P 1'
#
loop_
_entity.id
_entity.type
_entity.pdbx_description
1 polymer ?
#
loop_
_entity_poly.entity_id
_entity_poly.type
_entity_poly.pdbx_seq_one_letter_code
_entity_poly.pdbx_strand_id
1 'polypeptide(L)'
;MAIATMTTLPISLFPFLLLIPAFYFSICDANSNILCIQSEREALLKFKNDLTDPSNRLSSWVEGGDCCKWIGVVCHNSTGHVNQLHLAAPPLSPSALGGKINPSLLELKHLNSLDLSYNSFSSIHIPKFFGLLESLTYLNLSCAQFQGAIPHNLGNLSKLQYLDLGGNDHEQKSLQWVSGLYSLQHLDLSGADLSKATDWVQMTHLFISVNSTNSLIVLDLSGNSFSSVPKSIFSLHGLVSIDLRFNYLDGPIPDYFGNISFLEVLDLTSSNLNSSIPNSLYGLNRLQFLSLSNNELQGTISSAIGNLSSVTHLDLSSNYMLEGRKSIKWSNSMVSRGAVIFEVI
;
A
#
# COMPACT_ATOMS: atom_id res chain seq x y z
N MET A 1 20.11 -6.14 -19.85
CA MET A 1 18.77 -6.73 -19.67
C MET A 1 18.86 -7.68 -18.48
N ALA A 2 18.85 -7.11 -17.28
CA ALA A 2 18.86 -7.84 -16.02
C ALA A 2 17.46 -7.73 -15.43
N ILE A 3 16.83 -8.87 -15.20
CA ILE A 3 15.50 -8.97 -14.61
C ILE A 3 15.68 -8.67 -13.12
N ALA A 4 15.13 -7.54 -12.67
CA ALA A 4 15.02 -7.23 -11.25
C ALA A 4 14.13 -8.32 -10.62
N THR A 5 14.71 -9.12 -9.73
CA THR A 5 13.98 -10.10 -8.95
C THR A 5 13.29 -9.35 -7.82
N MET A 6 11.96 -9.22 -7.89
CA MET A 6 11.17 -8.70 -6.78
C MET A 6 11.16 -9.75 -5.67
N THR A 7 12.01 -9.56 -4.67
CA THR A 7 11.86 -10.23 -3.38
C THR A 7 10.82 -9.45 -2.57
N THR A 8 9.58 -9.93 -2.58
CA THR A 8 8.59 -9.51 -1.59
C THR A 8 9.02 -10.09 -0.24
N LEU A 9 9.55 -9.25 0.64
CA LEU A 9 9.76 -9.62 2.04
C LEU A 9 8.37 -9.67 2.71
N PRO A 10 8.06 -10.73 3.48
CA PRO A 10 6.80 -10.81 4.18
C PRO A 10 6.79 -9.74 5.28
N ILE A 11 5.95 -8.73 5.13
CA ILE A 11 5.53 -7.92 6.28
C ILE A 11 4.89 -8.91 7.25
N SER A 12 5.55 -9.17 8.37
CA SER A 12 5.02 -10.04 9.40
C SER A 12 3.66 -9.50 9.83
N LEU A 13 2.59 -10.19 9.46
CA LEU A 13 1.24 -10.02 10.00
C LEU A 13 1.33 -10.18 11.52
N PHE A 14 1.37 -9.07 12.26
CA PHE A 14 1.11 -9.10 13.69
C PHE A 14 -0.40 -9.07 13.91
N PRO A 15 -0.97 -10.07 14.59
CA PRO A 15 -2.38 -10.05 14.95
C PRO A 15 -2.55 -9.11 16.15
N PHE A 16 -3.25 -7.99 15.96
CA PHE A 16 -3.83 -7.28 17.10
C PHE A 16 -4.89 -8.19 17.71
N LEU A 17 -4.56 -8.82 18.85
CA LEU A 17 -5.52 -9.52 19.68
C LEU A 17 -6.42 -8.47 20.34
N LEU A 18 -7.53 -8.13 19.69
CA LEU A 18 -8.61 -7.34 20.30
C LEU A 18 -9.32 -8.23 21.32
N LEU A 19 -9.09 -7.97 22.61
CA LEU A 19 -9.93 -8.48 23.70
C LEU A 19 -11.31 -7.81 23.61
N ILE A 20 -12.27 -8.45 22.95
CA ILE A 20 -13.68 -8.05 22.97
C ILE A 20 -14.33 -8.70 24.21
N PRO A 21 -15.07 -7.96 25.06
CA PRO A 21 -15.89 -8.57 26.11
C PRO A 21 -16.95 -9.45 25.46
N ALA A 22 -16.97 -10.74 25.80
CA ALA A 22 -17.96 -11.69 25.32
C ALA A 22 -19.35 -11.35 25.91
N PHE A 23 -20.14 -10.56 25.18
CA PHE A 23 -21.58 -10.47 25.41
C PHE A 23 -22.24 -11.72 24.82
N TYR A 24 -22.61 -12.66 25.68
CA TYR A 24 -23.44 -13.80 25.31
C TYR A 24 -24.86 -13.32 24.98
N PHE A 25 -25.15 -13.12 23.70
CA PHE A 25 -26.52 -13.15 23.21
C PHE A 25 -26.86 -14.58 22.81
N SER A 26 -27.76 -15.21 23.55
CA SER A 26 -28.46 -16.40 23.06
C SER A 26 -29.32 -16.00 21.86
N ILE A 27 -28.80 -16.22 20.66
CA ILE A 27 -29.58 -16.18 19.44
C ILE A 27 -30.09 -17.60 19.22
N CYS A 28 -31.41 -17.75 19.19
CA CYS A 28 -32.05 -18.99 18.82
C CYS A 28 -31.56 -19.41 17.43
N ASP A 29 -31.00 -20.62 17.34
CA ASP A 29 -30.49 -21.23 16.11
C ASP A 29 -31.66 -21.63 15.22
N ALA A 30 -32.20 -20.65 14.49
CA ALA A 30 -32.99 -20.92 13.31
C ALA A 30 -32.00 -21.28 12.22
N ASN A 31 -31.97 -22.56 11.84
CA ASN A 31 -31.18 -23.09 10.75
C ASN A 31 -31.70 -22.53 9.41
N SER A 32 -31.48 -21.24 9.17
CA SER A 32 -31.75 -20.58 7.91
C SER A 32 -30.54 -20.85 7.03
N ASN A 33 -30.74 -21.56 5.92
CA ASN A 33 -29.76 -21.57 4.83
C ASN A 33 -29.60 -20.12 4.36
N ILE A 34 -28.57 -19.42 4.86
CA ILE A 34 -28.25 -18.06 4.45
C ILE A 34 -27.72 -18.16 3.02
N LEU A 35 -28.53 -17.70 2.09
CA LEU A 35 -28.25 -17.72 0.66
C LEU A 35 -27.88 -16.31 0.21
N CYS A 36 -27.06 -16.24 -0.84
CA CYS A 36 -26.78 -15.00 -1.54
C CYS A 36 -28.06 -14.27 -1.97
N ILE A 37 -28.03 -12.95 -1.85
CA ILE A 37 -29.11 -12.07 -2.30
C ILE A 37 -29.25 -12.13 -3.84
N GLN A 38 -30.48 -12.31 -4.32
CA GLN A 38 -30.78 -12.49 -5.74
C GLN A 38 -30.23 -11.36 -6.63
N SER A 39 -30.45 -10.11 -6.24
CA SER A 39 -30.01 -8.95 -7.01
C SER A 39 -28.48 -8.85 -7.09
N GLU A 40 -27.79 -9.19 -6.00
CA GLU A 40 -26.32 -9.21 -5.95
C GLU A 40 -25.77 -10.33 -6.82
N ARG A 41 -26.39 -11.52 -6.80
CA ARG A 41 -26.06 -12.62 -7.71
C ARG A 41 -26.20 -12.20 -9.18
N GLU A 42 -27.31 -11.58 -9.55
CA GLU A 42 -27.53 -11.09 -10.91
C GLU A 42 -26.53 -10.00 -11.31
N ALA A 43 -26.18 -9.12 -10.37
CA ALA A 43 -25.15 -8.11 -10.58
C ALA A 43 -23.77 -8.73 -10.84
N LEU A 44 -23.38 -9.74 -10.05
CA LEU A 44 -22.12 -10.46 -10.24
C LEU A 44 -22.08 -11.22 -11.58
N LEU A 45 -23.20 -11.80 -12.03
CA LEU A 45 -23.27 -12.44 -13.36
C LEU A 45 -23.15 -11.40 -14.50
N LYS A 46 -23.78 -10.23 -14.37
CA LYS A 46 -23.60 -9.12 -15.31
C LYS A 46 -22.15 -8.63 -15.34
N PHE A 47 -21.51 -8.54 -14.17
CA PHE A 47 -20.10 -8.22 -14.05
C PHE A 47 -19.23 -9.26 -14.76
N LYS A 48 -19.44 -10.55 -14.50
CA LYS A 48 -18.74 -11.65 -15.16
C LYS A 48 -18.87 -11.60 -16.69
N ASN A 49 -20.05 -11.32 -17.22
CA ASN A 49 -20.29 -11.33 -18.68
C ASN A 49 -19.49 -10.28 -19.46
N ASP A 50 -19.11 -9.18 -18.81
CA ASP A 50 -18.29 -8.13 -19.40
C ASP A 50 -16.77 -8.37 -19.23
N LEU A 51 -16.38 -9.36 -18.42
CA LEU A 51 -14.98 -9.73 -18.19
C LEU A 51 -14.49 -10.73 -19.24
N THR A 52 -13.22 -10.60 -19.59
CA THR A 52 -12.47 -11.63 -20.31
C THR A 52 -11.79 -12.53 -19.29
N ASP A 53 -12.13 -13.82 -19.27
CA ASP A 53 -11.57 -14.82 -18.33
C ASP A 53 -10.98 -16.01 -19.10
N PRO A 54 -9.76 -15.90 -19.64
CA PRO A 54 -9.18 -16.93 -20.50
C PRO A 54 -8.88 -18.24 -19.75
N SER A 55 -8.79 -18.20 -18.42
CA SER A 55 -8.46 -19.35 -17.56
C SER A 55 -9.66 -19.91 -16.80
N ASN A 56 -10.87 -19.43 -17.07
CA ASN A 56 -12.09 -19.87 -16.40
C ASN A 56 -12.03 -19.80 -14.86
N ARG A 57 -11.37 -18.78 -14.31
CA ARG A 57 -11.32 -18.54 -12.85
C ARG A 57 -12.70 -18.31 -12.25
N LEU A 58 -13.61 -17.72 -13.03
CA LEU A 58 -14.99 -17.45 -12.65
C LEU A 58 -15.94 -18.60 -13.02
N SER A 59 -15.42 -19.80 -13.28
CA SER A 59 -16.24 -20.98 -13.65
C SER A 59 -17.27 -21.36 -12.58
N SER A 60 -16.97 -21.12 -11.30
CA SER A 60 -17.91 -21.37 -10.20
C SER A 60 -19.14 -20.42 -10.21
N TRP A 61 -19.07 -19.30 -10.94
CA TRP A 61 -20.13 -18.30 -11.00
C TRP A 61 -21.20 -18.73 -12.01
N VAL A 62 -22.16 -19.53 -11.54
CA VAL A 62 -23.18 -20.16 -12.38
C VAL A 62 -24.58 -19.65 -12.08
N GLU A 63 -25.44 -19.60 -13.10
CA GLU A 63 -26.85 -19.27 -12.91
C GLU A 63 -27.53 -20.24 -11.94
N GLY A 64 -28.47 -19.74 -11.13
CA GLY A 64 -29.21 -20.54 -10.14
C GLY A 64 -28.41 -20.96 -8.91
N GLY A 65 -27.08 -20.85 -8.91
CA GLY A 65 -26.22 -21.20 -7.77
C GLY A 65 -26.21 -20.15 -6.65
N ASP A 66 -25.75 -20.54 -5.47
CA ASP A 66 -25.55 -19.64 -4.34
C ASP A 66 -24.23 -18.88 -4.50
N CYS A 67 -24.29 -17.55 -4.70
CA CYS A 67 -23.10 -16.76 -4.98
C CYS A 67 -22.11 -16.70 -3.81
N CYS A 68 -22.57 -16.96 -2.58
CA CYS A 68 -21.70 -17.03 -1.40
C CYS A 68 -20.77 -18.26 -1.40
N LYS A 69 -20.98 -19.19 -2.34
CA LYS A 69 -20.11 -20.36 -2.57
C LYS A 69 -19.19 -20.17 -3.78
N TRP A 70 -19.27 -19.04 -4.46
CA TRP A 70 -18.45 -18.77 -5.62
C TRP A 70 -17.02 -18.41 -5.21
N ILE A 71 -16.06 -18.89 -5.99
CA ILE A 71 -14.64 -18.59 -5.78
C ILE A 71 -14.46 -17.07 -5.88
N GLY A 72 -13.82 -16.50 -4.86
CA GLY A 72 -13.55 -15.06 -4.79
C GLY A 72 -14.72 -14.21 -4.28
N VAL A 73 -15.89 -14.79 -3.97
CA VAL A 73 -17.01 -14.06 -3.35
C VAL A 73 -17.08 -14.42 -1.88
N VAL A 74 -17.12 -13.41 -1.02
CA VAL A 74 -17.39 -13.58 0.41
C VAL A 74 -18.66 -12.82 0.76
N CYS A 75 -19.54 -13.49 1.51
CA CYS A 75 -20.77 -12.91 2.02
C CYS A 75 -20.70 -12.70 3.53
N HIS A 76 -21.49 -11.77 4.03
CA HIS A 76 -21.67 -11.56 5.45
C HIS A 76 -22.46 -12.73 6.07
N ASN A 77 -21.90 -13.35 7.11
CA ASN A 77 -22.38 -14.60 7.69
C ASN A 77 -23.79 -14.57 8.28
N SER A 78 -24.37 -13.39 8.54
CA SER A 78 -25.73 -13.27 9.08
C SER A 78 -26.76 -12.70 8.10
N THR A 79 -26.32 -12.03 7.04
CA THR A 79 -27.25 -11.31 6.13
C THR A 79 -27.22 -11.87 4.72
N GLY A 80 -26.20 -12.64 4.34
CA GLY A 80 -26.04 -13.17 2.98
C GLY A 80 -25.63 -12.12 1.94
N HIS A 81 -25.43 -10.86 2.35
CA HIS A 81 -24.93 -9.81 1.46
C HIS A 81 -23.47 -10.05 1.10
N VAL A 82 -23.12 -9.89 -0.17
CA VAL A 82 -21.74 -9.89 -0.66
C VAL A 82 -21.00 -8.71 -0.03
N ASN A 83 -19.96 -9.01 0.74
CA ASN A 83 -19.15 -8.00 1.42
C ASN A 83 -17.71 -7.94 0.91
N GLN A 84 -17.18 -8.99 0.27
CA GLN A 84 -15.83 -8.96 -0.30
C GLN A 84 -15.78 -9.66 -1.66
N LEU A 85 -14.98 -9.09 -2.56
CA LEU A 85 -14.61 -9.68 -3.83
C LEU A 85 -13.09 -9.80 -3.93
N HIS A 86 -12.57 -11.02 -3.90
CA HIS A 86 -11.15 -11.35 -4.02
C HIS A 86 -10.88 -11.96 -5.38
N LEU A 87 -10.54 -11.09 -6.33
CA LEU A 87 -10.31 -11.45 -7.73
C LEU A 87 -8.90 -11.12 -8.18
N ALA A 88 -7.95 -10.98 -7.26
CA ALA A 88 -6.53 -10.89 -7.56
C ALA A 88 -6.08 -12.06 -8.47
N ALA A 89 -5.28 -11.77 -9.50
CA ALA A 89 -4.65 -12.85 -10.25
C ALA A 89 -3.46 -13.42 -9.46
N PRO A 90 -3.21 -14.73 -9.55
CA PRO A 90 -1.96 -15.29 -9.08
C PRO A 90 -0.77 -14.63 -9.80
N PRO A 91 0.27 -14.17 -9.08
CA PRO A 91 1.46 -13.60 -9.71
C PRO A 91 2.07 -14.56 -10.73
N LEU A 92 2.55 -14.05 -11.86
CA LEU A 92 3.21 -14.81 -12.94
C LEU A 92 2.32 -15.82 -13.68
N SER A 93 0.98 -15.77 -13.51
CA SER A 93 0.04 -16.69 -14.17
C SER A 93 -0.64 -16.03 -15.39
N PRO A 94 -0.88 -16.77 -16.51
CA PRO A 94 -1.70 -16.30 -17.63
C PRO A 94 -3.19 -16.17 -17.31
N SER A 95 -3.58 -16.31 -16.04
CA SER A 95 -4.96 -16.28 -15.56
C SER A 95 -5.47 -14.89 -15.17
N ALA A 96 -4.91 -13.85 -15.77
CA ALA A 96 -5.36 -12.49 -15.54
C ALA A 96 -6.77 -12.28 -16.13
N LEU A 97 -7.68 -11.71 -15.34
CA LEU A 97 -8.95 -11.22 -15.85
C LEU A 97 -8.70 -9.95 -16.67
N GLY A 98 -9.51 -9.72 -17.68
CA GLY A 98 -9.49 -8.48 -18.45
C GLY A 98 -10.90 -8.07 -18.87
N GLY A 99 -11.01 -7.34 -19.97
CA GLY A 99 -12.29 -6.86 -20.46
C GLY A 99 -12.76 -5.61 -19.70
N LYS A 100 -14.07 -5.48 -19.49
CA LYS A 100 -14.69 -4.29 -18.93
C LYS A 100 -15.19 -4.52 -17.51
N ILE A 101 -14.95 -3.53 -16.64
CA ILE A 101 -15.53 -3.52 -15.30
C ILE A 101 -16.94 -2.92 -15.38
N ASN A 102 -17.95 -3.78 -15.24
CA ASN A 102 -19.35 -3.40 -15.36
C ASN A 102 -19.86 -2.63 -14.12
N PRO A 103 -20.64 -1.54 -14.29
CA PRO A 103 -21.24 -0.79 -13.19
C PRO A 103 -22.26 -1.55 -12.33
N SER A 104 -22.66 -2.76 -12.70
CA SER A 104 -23.51 -3.64 -11.88
C SER A 104 -22.95 -3.87 -10.47
N LEU A 105 -21.64 -3.72 -10.26
CA LEU A 105 -21.04 -3.71 -8.92
C LEU A 105 -21.67 -2.66 -7.97
N LEU A 106 -22.28 -1.61 -8.49
CA LEU A 106 -23.02 -0.63 -7.68
C LEU A 106 -24.23 -1.23 -6.96
N GLU A 107 -24.73 -2.40 -7.36
CA GLU A 107 -25.80 -3.11 -6.66
C GLU A 107 -25.30 -3.74 -5.34
N LEU A 108 -23.99 -3.95 -5.19
CA LEU A 108 -23.37 -4.53 -4.00
C LEU A 108 -23.18 -3.45 -2.92
N LYS A 109 -24.28 -2.97 -2.33
CA LYS A 109 -24.27 -1.83 -1.38
C LYS A 109 -23.45 -2.08 -0.12
N HIS A 110 -23.22 -3.35 0.23
CA HIS A 110 -22.45 -3.77 1.39
C HIS A 110 -21.01 -4.19 1.05
N LEU A 111 -20.57 -3.99 -0.20
CA LEU A 111 -19.21 -4.32 -0.61
C LEU A 111 -18.20 -3.46 0.16
N ASN A 112 -17.39 -4.15 0.95
CA ASN A 112 -16.42 -3.58 1.87
C ASN A 112 -14.99 -3.74 1.36
N SER A 113 -14.71 -4.86 0.68
CA SER A 113 -13.40 -5.15 0.10
C SER A 113 -13.53 -5.49 -1.38
N LEU A 114 -12.73 -4.83 -2.22
CA LEU A 114 -12.58 -5.15 -3.63
C LEU A 114 -11.10 -5.29 -3.99
N ASP A 115 -10.71 -6.49 -4.40
CA ASP A 115 -9.37 -6.79 -4.87
C ASP A 115 -9.41 -7.25 -6.34
N LEU A 116 -8.86 -6.41 -7.22
CA LEU A 116 -8.69 -6.67 -8.65
C LEU A 116 -7.20 -6.70 -9.05
N SER A 117 -6.29 -6.83 -8.09
CA SER A 117 -4.84 -6.74 -8.33
C SER A 117 -4.32 -7.82 -9.30
N TYR A 118 -3.17 -7.54 -9.92
CA TYR A 118 -2.46 -8.46 -10.83
C TYR A 118 -3.24 -8.92 -12.08
N ASN A 119 -4.40 -8.31 -12.38
CA ASN A 119 -5.17 -8.61 -13.58
C ASN A 119 -4.68 -7.79 -14.80
N SER A 120 -5.39 -7.87 -15.93
CA SER A 120 -5.01 -7.27 -17.22
C SER A 120 -6.13 -6.38 -17.76
N PHE A 121 -6.31 -5.21 -17.14
CA PHE A 121 -7.27 -4.19 -17.54
C PHE A 121 -6.68 -3.11 -18.46
N SER A 122 -5.67 -3.47 -19.26
CA SER A 122 -4.89 -2.59 -20.14
C SER A 122 -5.68 -1.71 -21.11
N SER A 123 -6.94 -2.05 -21.43
CA SER A 123 -7.77 -1.25 -22.34
C SER A 123 -8.70 -0.27 -21.63
N ILE A 124 -8.68 -0.18 -20.30
CA ILE A 124 -9.62 0.64 -19.53
C ILE A 124 -8.93 1.54 -18.50
N HIS A 125 -9.58 2.67 -18.23
CA HIS A 125 -9.24 3.54 -17.12
C HIS A 125 -9.94 3.05 -15.85
N ILE A 126 -9.43 3.42 -14.67
CA ILE A 126 -10.13 3.16 -13.40
C ILE A 126 -11.55 3.76 -13.48
N PRO A 127 -12.61 2.95 -13.31
CA PRO A 127 -13.98 3.44 -13.46
C PRO A 127 -14.36 4.48 -12.39
N LYS A 128 -14.88 5.63 -12.82
CA LYS A 128 -15.32 6.71 -11.91
C LYS A 128 -16.37 6.27 -10.90
N PHE A 129 -17.18 5.26 -11.23
CA PHE A 129 -18.23 4.77 -10.35
C PHE A 129 -17.69 4.08 -9.09
N PHE A 130 -16.41 3.71 -9.03
CA PHE A 130 -15.82 3.21 -7.78
C PHE A 130 -15.96 4.21 -6.64
N GLY A 131 -15.95 5.52 -6.93
CA GLY A 131 -16.25 6.56 -5.94
C GLY A 131 -17.69 6.58 -5.40
N LEU A 132 -18.58 5.71 -5.87
CA LEU A 132 -19.95 5.55 -5.39
C LEU A 132 -20.13 4.30 -4.50
N LEU A 133 -19.07 3.51 -4.31
CA LEU A 133 -19.07 2.32 -3.44
C LEU A 133 -18.74 2.72 -2.00
N GLU A 134 -19.63 3.49 -1.38
CA GLU A 134 -19.44 4.17 -0.08
C GLU A 134 -19.17 3.25 1.13
N SER A 135 -19.33 1.94 0.97
CA SER A 135 -19.06 0.93 2.00
C SER A 135 -17.61 0.39 1.96
N LEU A 136 -16.84 0.72 0.92
CA LEU A 136 -15.46 0.24 0.77
C LEU A 136 -14.57 0.74 1.89
N THR A 137 -13.85 -0.19 2.51
CA THR A 137 -12.72 0.07 3.42
C THR A 137 -11.40 -0.44 2.83
N TYR A 138 -11.46 -1.37 1.86
CA TYR A 138 -10.30 -1.92 1.17
C TYR A 138 -10.50 -1.90 -0.34
N LEU A 139 -9.57 -1.28 -1.06
CA LEU A 139 -9.53 -1.28 -2.52
C LEU A 139 -8.11 -1.55 -2.99
N ASN A 140 -7.92 -2.66 -3.71
CA ASN A 140 -6.65 -2.99 -4.34
C ASN A 140 -6.83 -3.15 -5.85
N LEU A 141 -6.17 -2.28 -6.61
CA LEU A 141 -6.16 -2.24 -8.07
C LEU A 141 -4.73 -2.34 -8.63
N SER A 142 -3.76 -2.79 -7.83
CA SER A 142 -2.35 -2.74 -8.20
C SER A 142 -1.95 -3.79 -9.22
N CYS A 143 -0.90 -3.47 -9.99
CA CYS A 143 -0.37 -4.31 -11.05
C CYS A 143 -1.45 -4.83 -12.03
N ALA A 144 -2.51 -4.04 -12.24
CA ALA A 144 -3.68 -4.46 -12.99
C ALA A 144 -3.73 -3.86 -14.42
N GLN A 145 -2.66 -3.14 -14.80
CA GLN A 145 -2.48 -2.46 -16.09
C GLN A 145 -3.53 -1.39 -16.39
N PHE A 146 -4.17 -0.79 -15.37
CA PHE A 146 -5.05 0.34 -15.63
C PHE A 146 -4.30 1.49 -16.29
N GLN A 147 -4.96 2.14 -17.26
CA GLN A 147 -4.39 3.28 -17.99
C GLN A 147 -4.98 4.61 -17.55
N GLY A 148 -4.21 5.66 -17.79
CA GLY A 148 -4.64 7.05 -17.63
C GLY A 148 -4.72 7.50 -16.18
N ALA A 149 -5.28 8.69 -15.98
CA ALA A 149 -5.28 9.36 -14.68
C ALA A 149 -6.20 8.67 -13.66
N ILE A 150 -5.79 8.71 -12.40
CA ILE A 150 -6.58 8.25 -11.26
C ILE A 150 -7.80 9.19 -11.11
N PRO A 151 -9.04 8.67 -11.15
CA PRO A 151 -10.24 9.50 -11.09
C PRO A 151 -10.41 10.12 -9.70
N HIS A 152 -10.62 11.44 -9.65
CA HIS A 152 -10.84 12.17 -8.40
C HIS A 152 -12.03 11.66 -7.58
N ASN A 153 -12.98 10.99 -8.22
CA ASN A 153 -14.13 10.36 -7.56
C ASN A 153 -13.72 9.36 -6.47
N LEU A 154 -12.52 8.75 -6.53
CA LEU A 154 -12.04 7.90 -5.44
C LEU A 154 -11.96 8.65 -4.11
N GLY A 155 -11.73 9.97 -4.12
CA GLY A 155 -11.75 10.81 -2.92
C GLY A 155 -13.09 10.85 -2.18
N ASN A 156 -14.18 10.35 -2.78
CA ASN A 156 -15.48 10.23 -2.10
C ASN A 156 -15.53 9.05 -1.11
N LEU A 157 -14.55 8.14 -1.16
CA LEU A 157 -14.52 6.92 -0.34
C LEU A 157 -14.01 7.20 1.08
N SER A 158 -14.81 7.97 1.82
CA SER A 158 -14.48 8.47 3.16
C SER A 158 -14.18 7.40 4.22
N LYS A 159 -14.67 6.16 4.04
CA LYS A 159 -14.41 5.01 4.93
C LYS A 159 -13.19 4.19 4.52
N LEU A 160 -12.56 4.52 3.40
CA LEU A 160 -11.44 3.75 2.86
C LEU A 160 -10.25 3.81 3.82
N GLN A 161 -9.74 2.65 4.17
CA GLN A 161 -8.60 2.47 5.09
C GLN A 161 -7.37 1.99 4.33
N TYR A 162 -7.57 1.17 3.29
CA TYR A 162 -6.53 0.64 2.45
C TYR A 162 -6.81 0.97 0.99
N LEU A 163 -5.84 1.64 0.35
CA LEU A 163 -5.86 1.93 -1.08
C LEU A 163 -4.51 1.57 -1.68
N ASP A 164 -4.53 0.65 -2.64
CA ASP A 164 -3.37 0.28 -3.43
C ASP A 164 -3.67 0.44 -4.93
N LEU A 165 -2.93 1.36 -5.55
CA LEU A 165 -3.00 1.68 -6.98
C LEU A 165 -1.66 1.42 -7.69
N GLY A 166 -0.71 0.78 -7.00
CA GLY A 166 0.68 0.65 -7.45
C GLY A 166 0.85 -0.11 -8.77
N GLY A 167 1.93 0.15 -9.49
CA GLY A 167 2.33 -0.66 -10.66
C GLY A 167 1.36 -0.61 -11.85
N ASN A 168 0.67 0.51 -12.03
CA ASN A 168 -0.20 0.81 -13.18
C ASN A 168 0.39 1.96 -14.00
N ASP A 169 -0.11 2.18 -15.23
CA ASP A 169 0.38 3.24 -16.14
C ASP A 169 -0.42 4.53 -15.94
N HIS A 170 -0.17 5.19 -14.80
CA HIS A 170 -0.89 6.41 -14.42
C HIS A 170 -0.16 7.67 -14.89
N GLU A 171 -0.89 8.54 -15.59
CA GLU A 171 -0.43 9.91 -15.90
C GLU A 171 -1.06 10.92 -14.93
N GLN A 172 -0.55 10.99 -13.70
CA GLN A 172 -1.18 11.80 -12.66
C GLN A 172 -0.55 13.19 -12.51
N LYS A 173 -1.38 14.23 -12.59
CA LYS A 173 -0.94 15.64 -12.46
C LYS A 173 -1.25 16.28 -11.10
N SER A 174 -2.10 15.66 -10.29
CA SER A 174 -2.57 16.22 -9.01
C SER A 174 -3.06 15.14 -8.05
N LEU A 175 -2.93 15.37 -6.76
CA LEU A 175 -3.35 14.44 -5.69
C LEU A 175 -4.41 15.03 -4.76
N GLN A 176 -5.11 16.08 -5.19
CA GLN A 176 -6.13 16.76 -4.38
C GLN A 176 -7.22 15.82 -3.85
N TRP A 177 -7.56 14.78 -4.61
CA TRP A 177 -8.60 13.81 -4.24
C TRP A 177 -8.24 12.98 -3.00
N VAL A 178 -6.95 12.81 -2.68
CA VAL A 178 -6.52 12.07 -1.49
C VAL A 178 -6.99 12.75 -0.20
N SER A 179 -7.21 14.08 -0.22
CA SER A 179 -7.71 14.82 0.93
C SER A 179 -9.11 14.38 1.41
N GLY A 180 -9.91 13.76 0.53
CA GLY A 180 -11.22 13.20 0.90
C GLY A 180 -11.16 11.88 1.66
N LEU A 181 -9.99 11.22 1.69
CA LEU A 181 -9.78 9.90 2.28
C LEU A 181 -9.31 10.00 3.74
N TYR A 182 -10.12 10.63 4.60
CA TYR A 182 -9.73 10.90 5.99
C TYR A 182 -9.63 9.67 6.90
N SER A 183 -10.07 8.48 6.46
CA SER A 183 -9.92 7.22 7.19
C SER A 183 -8.71 6.40 6.77
N LEU A 184 -7.92 6.90 5.79
CA LEU A 184 -6.88 6.13 5.13
C LEU A 184 -5.70 5.86 6.06
N GLN A 185 -5.28 4.60 6.09
CA GLN A 185 -4.16 4.11 6.89
C GLN A 185 -3.04 3.57 6.01
N HIS A 186 -3.37 3.02 4.84
CA HIS A 186 -2.42 2.51 3.86
C HIS A 186 -2.68 3.15 2.50
N LEU A 187 -1.65 3.76 1.93
CA LEU A 187 -1.67 4.33 0.59
C LEU A 187 -0.45 3.87 -0.19
N ASP A 188 -0.68 3.12 -1.26
CA ASP A 188 0.32 2.77 -2.26
C ASP A 188 -0.01 3.47 -3.58
N LEU A 189 0.90 4.35 -4.00
CA LEU A 189 0.89 5.03 -5.30
C LEU A 189 2.20 4.77 -6.06
N SER A 190 2.81 3.62 -5.85
CA SER A 190 4.07 3.24 -6.49
C SER A 190 3.95 3.24 -8.01
N GLY A 191 4.93 3.82 -8.71
CA GLY A 191 4.96 3.82 -10.18
C GLY A 191 3.88 4.65 -10.87
N ALA A 192 3.27 5.64 -10.20
CA ALA A 192 2.15 6.42 -10.73
C ALA A 192 2.53 7.72 -11.50
N ASP A 193 3.80 7.86 -11.92
CA ASP A 193 4.41 9.07 -12.51
C ASP A 193 3.96 10.39 -11.84
N LEU A 194 4.21 10.50 -10.53
CA LEU A 194 3.84 11.68 -9.74
C LEU A 194 4.87 12.83 -9.84
N SER A 195 5.79 12.77 -10.79
CA SER A 195 6.87 13.74 -10.99
C SER A 195 6.39 15.19 -11.15
N LYS A 196 5.18 15.38 -11.70
CA LYS A 196 4.56 16.70 -11.94
C LYS A 196 3.55 17.11 -10.88
N ALA A 197 3.24 16.26 -9.91
CA ALA A 197 2.26 16.57 -8.88
C ALA A 197 2.84 17.62 -7.91
N THR A 198 2.35 18.87 -7.96
CA THR A 198 2.79 19.95 -7.06
C THR A 198 1.94 20.09 -5.81
N ASP A 199 0.81 19.39 -5.76
CA ASP A 199 -0.26 19.57 -4.77
C ASP A 199 -0.08 18.77 -3.47
N TRP A 200 1.08 18.16 -3.26
CA TRP A 200 1.40 17.40 -2.04
C TRP A 200 1.16 18.19 -0.75
N VAL A 201 1.32 19.52 -0.81
CA VAL A 201 1.09 20.45 0.31
C VAL A 201 -0.35 20.38 0.83
N GLN A 202 -1.34 20.05 0.00
CA GLN A 202 -2.74 19.96 0.43
C GLN A 202 -3.12 18.64 1.09
N MET A 203 -2.20 17.65 1.10
CA MET A 203 -2.38 16.50 1.98
C MET A 203 -2.56 16.96 3.43
N THR A 204 -1.93 18.06 3.85
CA THR A 204 -2.00 18.64 5.21
C THR A 204 -3.40 18.75 5.83
N HIS A 205 -4.49 18.74 5.05
CA HIS A 205 -5.85 18.67 5.58
C HIS A 205 -6.20 17.32 6.24
N LEU A 206 -5.57 16.20 5.86
CA LEU A 206 -5.64 14.93 6.60
C LEU A 206 -5.02 15.03 8.01
N PHE A 207 -4.31 16.13 8.33
CA PHE A 207 -3.33 16.20 9.41
C PHE A 207 -3.75 17.16 10.54
N ILE A 208 -4.84 17.92 10.36
CA ILE A 208 -5.29 18.91 11.34
C ILE A 208 -6.05 18.25 12.50
N SER A 209 -6.46 16.98 12.38
CA SER A 209 -7.10 16.30 13.51
C SER A 209 -6.05 15.74 14.47
N VAL A 210 -5.51 16.61 15.31
CA VAL A 210 -4.57 16.34 16.42
C VAL A 210 -5.09 15.33 17.47
N ASN A 211 -6.29 14.76 17.28
CA ASN A 211 -6.90 13.71 18.11
C ASN A 211 -7.51 12.56 17.28
N SER A 212 -7.21 12.45 15.97
CA SER A 212 -7.72 11.34 15.15
C SER A 212 -6.87 10.09 15.32
N THR A 213 -7.52 8.98 15.67
CA THR A 213 -6.96 7.62 15.62
C THR A 213 -6.75 7.11 14.19
N ASN A 214 -7.15 7.89 13.19
CA ASN A 214 -7.14 7.53 11.77
C ASN A 214 -6.09 8.37 11.03
N SER A 215 -4.82 8.08 11.30
CA SER A 215 -3.67 8.69 10.61
C SER A 215 -3.09 7.71 9.60
N LEU A 216 -2.52 8.23 8.51
CA LEU A 216 -1.78 7.39 7.56
C LEU A 216 -0.60 6.71 8.26
N ILE A 217 -0.50 5.39 8.10
CA ILE A 217 0.48 4.51 8.76
C ILE A 217 1.54 4.08 7.74
N VAL A 218 1.11 3.70 6.54
CA VAL A 218 1.96 3.19 5.47
C VAL A 218 1.78 4.07 4.23
N LEU A 219 2.91 4.51 3.68
CA LEU A 219 2.99 5.30 2.47
C LEU A 219 4.05 4.72 1.53
N ASP A 220 3.63 4.22 0.38
CA ASP A 220 4.51 3.82 -0.71
C ASP A 220 4.39 4.82 -1.87
N LEU A 221 5.51 5.46 -2.17
CA LEU A 221 5.70 6.43 -3.24
C LEU A 221 6.89 6.07 -4.13
N SER A 222 7.28 4.81 -4.12
CA SER A 222 8.38 4.31 -4.92
C SER A 222 8.14 4.47 -6.43
N GLY A 223 9.20 4.59 -7.23
CA GLY A 223 9.07 4.59 -8.69
C GLY A 223 8.34 5.79 -9.31
N ASN A 224 8.24 6.93 -8.61
CA ASN A 224 7.46 8.09 -9.04
C ASN A 224 8.29 9.22 -9.67
N SER A 225 9.58 8.99 -9.90
CA SER A 225 10.49 9.97 -10.50
C SER A 225 10.57 11.31 -9.74
N PHE A 226 10.38 11.30 -8.41
CA PHE A 226 10.49 12.51 -7.60
C PHE A 226 11.91 13.08 -7.61
N SER A 227 12.04 14.40 -7.79
CA SER A 227 13.31 15.14 -7.70
C SER A 227 13.63 15.69 -6.31
N SER A 228 12.77 15.43 -5.33
CA SER A 228 12.98 15.71 -3.91
C SER A 228 11.84 15.08 -3.11
N VAL A 229 12.06 14.85 -1.80
CA VAL A 229 10.99 14.31 -0.93
C VAL A 229 9.91 15.39 -0.72
N PRO A 230 8.62 15.09 -0.99
CA PRO A 230 7.54 16.03 -0.73
C PRO A 230 7.46 16.43 0.75
N LYS A 231 7.57 17.73 1.04
CA LYS A 231 7.64 18.26 2.42
C LYS A 231 6.43 17.91 3.29
N SER A 232 5.25 17.71 2.69
CA SER A 232 4.04 17.36 3.42
C SER A 232 4.09 15.98 4.07
N ILE A 233 4.96 15.07 3.59
CA ILE A 233 5.19 13.78 4.25
C ILE A 233 5.64 13.99 5.70
N PHE A 234 6.42 15.04 5.97
CA PHE A 234 6.96 15.31 7.31
C PHE A 234 5.91 15.80 8.32
N SER A 235 4.71 16.18 7.87
CA SER A 235 3.60 16.43 8.78
C SER A 235 2.89 15.14 9.22
N LEU A 236 3.12 14.00 8.55
CA LEU A 236 2.45 12.73 8.85
C LEU A 236 3.12 12.05 10.03
N HIS A 237 2.91 12.58 11.24
CA HIS A 237 3.58 12.10 12.45
C HIS A 237 3.22 10.66 12.83
N GLY A 238 2.10 10.12 12.32
CA GLY A 238 1.65 8.74 12.54
C GLY A 238 2.28 7.70 11.61
N LEU A 239 3.12 8.10 10.65
CA LEU A 239 3.74 7.15 9.72
C LEU A 239 4.68 6.18 10.44
N VAL A 240 4.50 4.91 10.10
CA VAL A 240 5.33 3.78 10.53
C VAL A 240 6.20 3.30 9.38
N SER A 241 5.72 3.39 8.14
CA SER A 241 6.45 2.92 6.95
C SER A 241 6.43 3.95 5.83
N ILE A 242 7.62 4.25 5.31
CA ILE A 242 7.81 5.10 4.12
C ILE A 242 8.69 4.34 3.12
N ASP A 243 8.14 4.08 1.94
CA ASP A 243 8.91 3.62 0.79
C ASP A 243 9.00 4.73 -0.26
N LEU A 244 10.23 5.14 -0.58
CA LEU A 244 10.55 6.14 -1.60
C LEU A 244 11.59 5.61 -2.58
N ARG A 245 11.81 4.28 -2.65
CA ARG A 245 12.81 3.70 -3.55
C ARG A 245 12.55 4.01 -5.02
N PHE A 246 13.58 3.88 -5.86
CA PHE A 246 13.47 4.08 -7.31
C PHE A 246 12.91 5.47 -7.70
N ASN A 247 13.25 6.51 -6.94
CA ASN A 247 12.99 7.91 -7.29
C ASN A 247 14.28 8.60 -7.78
N TYR A 248 14.22 9.89 -8.11
CA TYR A 248 15.37 10.68 -8.54
C TYR A 248 15.64 11.83 -7.56
N LEU A 249 15.60 11.53 -6.25
CA LEU A 249 15.45 12.53 -5.21
C LEU A 249 16.53 13.60 -5.21
N ASP A 250 17.75 13.25 -5.65
CA ASP A 250 18.93 14.12 -5.74
C ASP A 250 19.26 14.83 -4.41
N GLY A 251 20.51 15.27 -4.24
CA GLY A 251 20.90 16.00 -3.04
C GLY A 251 20.84 15.17 -1.73
N PRO A 252 20.60 15.83 -0.58
CA PRO A 252 20.68 15.19 0.73
C PRO A 252 19.39 14.48 1.15
N ILE A 253 19.55 13.48 2.02
CA ILE A 253 18.42 12.96 2.79
C ILE A 253 17.91 14.09 3.71
N PRO A 254 16.62 14.47 3.66
CA PRO A 254 16.10 15.54 4.49
C PRO A 254 16.16 15.23 5.99
N ASP A 255 16.69 16.17 6.78
CA ASP A 255 16.78 16.03 8.23
C ASP A 255 15.43 15.79 8.91
N TYR A 256 14.34 16.23 8.27
CA TYR A 256 12.96 16.14 8.75
C TYR A 256 12.44 14.71 8.95
N PHE A 257 13.07 13.69 8.35
CA PHE A 257 12.74 12.31 8.67
C PHE A 257 12.91 12.00 10.17
N GLY A 258 13.85 12.67 10.85
CA GLY A 258 14.04 12.56 12.30
C GLY A 258 12.84 13.02 13.14
N ASN A 259 11.87 13.74 12.55
CA ASN A 259 10.66 14.19 13.25
C ASN A 259 9.51 13.15 13.20
N ILE A 260 9.64 12.08 12.41
CA ILE A 260 8.62 11.03 12.29
C ILE A 260 8.93 9.95 13.34
N SER A 261 8.60 10.24 14.60
CA SER A 261 9.02 9.45 15.76
C SER A 261 8.47 8.02 15.82
N PHE A 262 7.41 7.73 15.05
CA PHE A 262 6.81 6.39 14.91
C PHE A 262 7.42 5.56 13.79
N LEU A 263 8.36 6.10 13.01
CA LEU A 263 8.92 5.43 11.84
C LEU A 263 9.69 4.17 12.22
N GLU A 264 9.28 3.04 11.64
CA GLU A 264 9.89 1.72 11.79
C GLU A 264 10.56 1.26 10.49
N VAL A 265 10.04 1.69 9.33
CA VAL A 265 10.56 1.34 8.00
C VAL A 265 10.83 2.60 7.19
N LEU A 266 12.07 2.77 6.75
CA LEU A 266 12.46 3.79 5.77
C LEU A 266 13.27 3.14 4.65
N ASP A 267 12.74 3.20 3.44
CA ASP A 267 13.45 2.73 2.25
C ASP A 267 13.68 3.87 1.26
N LEU A 268 14.96 4.18 1.01
CA LEU A 268 15.44 5.18 0.05
C LEU A 268 16.36 4.53 -1.00
N THR A 269 16.21 3.22 -1.24
CA THR A 269 17.04 2.46 -2.17
C THR A 269 16.99 3.06 -3.57
N SER A 270 18.11 3.16 -4.28
CA SER A 270 18.14 3.60 -5.69
C SER A 270 17.44 4.94 -5.92
N SER A 271 17.82 5.99 -5.17
CA SER A 271 17.14 7.29 -5.19
C SER A 271 18.02 8.49 -5.56
N ASN A 272 19.23 8.25 -6.09
CA ASN A 272 20.20 9.27 -6.51
C ASN A 272 20.63 10.25 -5.38
N LEU A 273 20.55 9.84 -4.12
CA LEU A 273 20.98 10.68 -2.99
C LEU A 273 22.51 10.81 -2.98
N ASN A 274 23.04 12.03 -2.88
CA ASN A 274 24.48 12.31 -3.11
C ASN A 274 25.17 13.12 -2.01
N SER A 275 24.62 13.11 -0.79
CA SER A 275 25.18 13.81 0.37
C SER A 275 25.49 12.86 1.53
N SER A 276 25.86 13.40 2.69
CA SER A 276 26.07 12.62 3.91
C SER A 276 24.76 12.17 4.55
N ILE A 277 24.80 11.05 5.29
CA ILE A 277 23.68 10.59 6.12
C ILE A 277 23.48 11.59 7.29
N PRO A 278 22.31 12.24 7.41
CA PRO A 278 22.09 13.25 8.44
C PRO A 278 21.97 12.63 9.84
N ASN A 279 22.47 13.37 10.84
CA ASN A 279 22.48 12.89 12.23
C ASN A 279 21.07 12.70 12.81
N SER A 280 20.05 13.37 12.26
CA SER A 280 18.67 13.26 12.72
C SER A 280 18.10 11.84 12.52
N LEU A 281 18.55 11.11 11.49
CA LEU A 281 18.13 9.73 11.28
C LEU A 281 18.54 8.81 12.43
N TYR A 282 19.72 9.04 13.03
CA TYR A 282 20.21 8.24 14.16
C TYR A 282 19.38 8.43 15.44
N GLY A 283 18.47 9.42 15.47
CA GLY A 283 17.52 9.62 16.57
C GLY A 283 16.24 8.79 16.46
N LEU A 284 16.03 8.08 15.35
CA LEU A 284 14.83 7.26 15.11
C LEU A 284 14.92 5.93 15.88
N ASN A 285 14.62 5.98 17.18
CA ASN A 285 14.76 4.84 18.09
C ASN A 285 13.83 3.65 17.79
N ARG A 286 12.80 3.85 16.97
CA ARG A 286 11.87 2.78 16.54
C ARG A 286 12.23 2.16 15.20
N LEU A 287 13.19 2.73 14.47
CA LEU A 287 13.57 2.26 13.15
C LEU A 287 14.07 0.81 13.24
N GLN A 288 13.44 -0.08 12.46
CA GLN A 288 13.75 -1.51 12.36
C GLN A 288 14.41 -1.81 11.02
N PHE A 289 13.92 -1.16 9.95
CA PHE A 289 14.42 -1.33 8.60
C PHE A 289 14.88 0.03 8.05
N LEU A 290 16.15 0.10 7.65
CA LEU A 290 16.71 1.24 6.93
C LEU A 290 17.48 0.72 5.71
N SER A 291 17.01 1.06 4.51
CA SER A 291 17.78 0.86 3.29
C SER A 291 18.12 2.19 2.65
N LEU A 292 19.41 2.43 2.46
CA LEU A 292 19.99 3.56 1.72
C LEU A 292 20.83 3.05 0.54
N SER A 293 20.65 1.79 0.14
CA SER A 293 21.53 1.17 -0.84
C SER A 293 21.36 1.71 -2.25
N ASN A 294 22.41 1.54 -3.06
CA ASN A 294 22.45 2.00 -4.44
C ASN A 294 22.19 3.51 -4.58
N ASN A 295 22.90 4.32 -3.79
CA ASN A 295 22.90 5.78 -3.89
C ASN A 295 24.34 6.28 -4.11
N GLU A 296 24.52 7.59 -4.15
CA GLU A 296 25.81 8.27 -4.28
C GLU A 296 26.24 8.95 -2.97
N LEU A 297 25.82 8.38 -1.82
CA LEU A 297 26.05 8.99 -0.50
C LEU A 297 27.55 9.13 -0.23
N GLN A 298 27.91 10.22 0.45
CA GLN A 298 29.29 10.65 0.66
C GLN A 298 29.62 10.85 2.15
N GLY A 299 30.90 11.02 2.46
CA GLY A 299 31.36 11.35 3.80
C GLY A 299 31.52 10.12 4.69
N THR A 300 31.59 10.32 6.00
CA THR A 300 31.85 9.24 6.96
C THR A 300 30.59 8.75 7.66
N ILE A 301 30.47 7.44 7.86
CA ILE A 301 29.42 6.87 8.71
C ILE A 301 29.70 7.28 10.16
N SER A 302 28.79 8.05 10.74
CA SER A 302 28.91 8.54 12.12
C SER A 302 28.80 7.38 13.12
N SER A 303 29.60 7.43 14.19
CA SER A 303 29.46 6.50 15.33
C SER A 303 28.07 6.53 15.98
N ALA A 304 27.29 7.61 15.76
CA ALA A 304 25.91 7.73 16.18
C ALA A 304 24.99 6.68 15.52
N ILE A 305 25.40 6.00 14.45
CA ILE A 305 24.68 4.84 13.89
C ILE A 305 24.35 3.79 14.97
N GLY A 306 25.19 3.66 16.00
CA GLY A 306 24.94 2.78 17.15
C GLY A 306 23.70 3.16 17.99
N ASN A 307 23.16 4.37 17.85
CA ASN A 307 21.94 4.80 18.55
C ASN A 307 20.67 4.18 17.96
N LEU A 308 20.73 3.63 16.75
CA LEU A 308 19.61 2.93 16.10
C LEU A 308 19.35 1.56 16.74
N SER A 309 19.02 1.53 18.03
CA SER A 309 18.99 0.32 18.85
C SER A 309 17.95 -0.72 18.44
N SER A 310 16.94 -0.32 17.66
CA SER A 310 15.86 -1.19 17.19
C SER A 310 16.09 -1.79 15.81
N VAL A 311 17.14 -1.36 15.10
CA VAL A 311 17.39 -1.78 13.72
C VAL A 311 17.73 -3.28 13.67
N THR A 312 16.99 -3.97 12.81
CA THR A 312 17.19 -5.38 12.44
C THR A 312 17.67 -5.54 11.00
N HIS A 313 17.51 -4.51 10.17
CA HIS A 313 17.98 -4.50 8.80
C HIS A 313 18.57 -3.13 8.44
N LEU A 314 19.85 -3.11 8.10
CA LEU A 314 20.57 -1.91 7.66
C LEU A 314 21.30 -2.21 6.36
N ASP A 315 20.88 -1.58 5.27
CA ASP A 315 21.54 -1.72 3.97
C ASP A 315 22.14 -0.36 3.53
N LEU A 316 23.47 -0.29 3.53
CA LEU A 316 24.26 0.83 3.02
C LEU A 316 25.05 0.45 1.76
N SER A 317 24.82 -0.75 1.22
CA SER A 317 25.58 -1.28 0.09
C SER A 317 25.47 -0.40 -1.16
N SER A 318 26.42 -0.55 -2.08
CA SER A 318 26.43 0.20 -3.34
C SER A 318 26.42 1.73 -3.16
N ASN A 319 27.11 2.24 -2.13
CA ASN A 319 27.43 3.66 -1.96
C ASN A 319 28.96 3.86 -1.95
N TYR A 320 29.55 3.94 -3.14
CA TYR A 320 31.00 3.87 -3.32
C TYR A 320 31.79 5.07 -2.75
N MET A 321 31.12 6.19 -2.47
CA MET A 321 31.73 7.39 -1.87
C MET A 321 31.61 7.46 -0.33
N LEU A 322 30.91 6.50 0.30
CA LEU A 322 30.77 6.43 1.76
C LEU A 322 32.02 5.80 2.40
N GLU A 323 32.64 6.54 3.32
CA GLU A 323 33.79 6.13 4.12
C GLU A 323 33.33 5.66 5.52
N GLY A 324 34.09 4.76 6.19
CA GLY A 324 33.80 4.40 7.59
C GLY A 324 33.95 2.93 8.00
N ARG A 325 34.38 2.03 7.11
CA ARG A 325 34.38 0.57 7.33
C ARG A 325 35.17 0.05 8.56
N LYS A 326 36.12 0.80 9.12
CA LYS A 326 37.12 0.26 10.07
C LYS A 326 36.92 0.64 11.54
N SER A 327 35.92 1.46 11.88
CA SER A 327 35.76 1.99 13.25
C SER A 327 34.32 1.99 13.77
N ILE A 328 33.34 1.48 13.00
CA ILE A 328 31.95 1.43 13.44
C ILE A 328 31.82 0.37 14.54
N LYS A 329 31.46 0.83 15.74
CA LYS A 329 31.00 -0.05 16.82
C LYS A 329 29.49 -0.19 16.70
N TRP A 330 29.05 -1.30 16.14
CA TRP A 330 27.65 -1.70 16.17
C TRP A 330 27.19 -1.83 17.62
N SER A 331 25.96 -1.38 17.92
CA SER A 331 25.46 -1.47 19.29
C SER A 331 25.27 -2.94 19.67
N ASN A 332 25.49 -3.26 20.95
CA ASN A 332 25.23 -4.60 21.46
C ASN A 332 23.78 -5.05 21.18
N SER A 333 22.83 -4.09 21.13
CA SER A 333 21.44 -4.36 20.74
C SER A 333 21.34 -4.89 19.31
N MET A 334 21.94 -4.21 18.33
CA MET A 334 21.93 -4.64 16.92
C MET A 334 22.54 -6.03 16.75
N VAL A 335 23.68 -6.28 17.40
CA VAL A 335 24.37 -7.58 17.34
C VAL A 335 23.53 -8.68 17.98
N SER A 336 22.95 -8.43 19.16
CA SER A 336 22.13 -9.41 19.89
C SER A 336 20.81 -9.76 19.18
N ARG A 337 20.27 -8.84 18.38
CA ARG A 337 19.04 -9.01 17.59
C ARG A 337 19.28 -9.71 16.25
N GLY A 338 20.53 -10.04 15.92
CA GLY A 338 20.88 -10.65 14.65
C GLY A 338 20.63 -9.72 13.46
N ALA A 339 20.86 -8.41 13.64
CA ALA A 339 20.64 -7.44 12.57
C ALA A 339 21.44 -7.82 11.32
N VAL A 340 20.76 -7.84 10.17
CA VAL A 340 21.40 -8.07 8.88
C VAL A 340 21.93 -6.73 8.38
N ILE A 341 23.26 -6.65 8.25
CA ILE A 341 23.95 -5.43 7.86
C ILE A 341 24.66 -5.68 6.53
N PHE A 342 24.26 -4.93 5.51
CA PHE A 342 24.94 -4.90 4.22
C PHE A 342 25.77 -3.62 4.13
N GLU A 343 27.08 -3.77 4.12
CA GLU A 343 28.02 -2.65 4.06
C GLU A 343 28.47 -2.40 2.60
N VAL A 344 29.04 -1.21 2.36
CA VAL A 344 29.67 -0.83 1.10
C VAL A 344 30.72 -1.90 0.74
N ILE A 345 30.64 -2.52 -0.44
CA ILE A 345 31.71 -3.37 -1.02
C ILE A 345 32.53 -2.53 -1.97
#